data_AF-A0A9D1BWN2-F1
#
_entry.id   AF-A0A9D1BWN2-F1
#
_cell.length_a   1.000
_cell.length_b   1.000
_cell.length_c   1.000
_cell.angle_alpha   90.00
_cell.angle_beta   90.00
_cell.angle_gamma   90.00
#
_symmetry.space_group_name_H-M   'P 1'
#
loop_
_entity.id
_entity.type
_entity.pdbx_description
1 polymer ?
#
loop_
_entity_poly.entity_id
_entity_poly.type
_entity_poly.pdbx_seq_one_letter_code
_entity_poly.pdbx_strand_id
1 'polypeptide(L)'
;FDKRLPEITNKLQKEDLLIITADHGNDPSFHGTDHTREYIPILNYGAQIKQGQSIGTRNSFADIAATIAEALHIDYQAAGKSYWTEITM
;
A
#
# COMPACT_ATOMS: atom_id res chain seq x y z
N PHE A 1 12.96 11.15 1.46
CA PHE A 1 11.73 10.47 1.86
C PHE A 1 11.85 9.96 3.30
N ASP A 2 12.67 8.93 3.54
CA ASP A 2 12.80 8.23 4.83
C ASP A 2 12.90 9.14 6.07
N LYS A 3 13.84 10.10 6.09
CA LYS A 3 14.02 11.05 7.20
C LYS A 3 12.78 11.87 7.58
N ARG A 4 11.80 12.00 6.67
CA ARG A 4 10.54 12.74 6.89
C ARG A 4 9.40 11.83 7.38
N LEU A 5 9.55 10.51 7.33
CA LEU A 5 8.51 9.57 7.78
C LEU A 5 8.08 9.79 9.23
N PRO A 6 8.98 10.07 10.20
CA PRO A 6 8.56 10.35 11.57
C PRO A 6 7.58 11.52 11.69
N GLU A 7 7.68 12.54 10.84
CA GLU A 7 6.74 13.67 10.85
C GLU A 7 5.32 13.27 10.42
N ILE A 8 5.22 12.27 9.54
CA ILE A 8 3.94 11.72 9.07
C ILE A 8 3.39 10.79 10.13
N THR A 9 4.17 9.78 10.55
CA THR A 9 3.70 8.74 11.47
C THR A 9 3.33 9.31 12.84
N ASN A 10 4.01 10.36 13.32
CA ASN A 10 3.68 11.02 14.58
C ASN A 10 2.38 11.84 14.54
N LYS A 11 1.83 12.10 13.35
CA LYS A 11 0.58 12.85 13.17
C LYS A 11 -0.64 11.97 12.89
N LEU A 12 -0.44 10.68 12.61
CA LEU A 12 -1.53 9.75 12.37
C LEU A 12 -2.41 9.63 13.61
N GLN A 13 -3.71 9.72 13.39
CA GLN A 13 -4.74 9.48 14.40
C GLN A 13 -5.00 7.98 14.54
N LYS A 14 -5.79 7.62 15.56
CA LYS A 14 -6.08 6.22 15.89
C LYS A 14 -6.71 5.43 14.72
N GLU A 15 -7.52 6.11 13.90
CA GLU A 15 -8.28 5.50 12.80
C GLU A 15 -7.60 5.68 11.43
N ASP A 16 -6.46 6.37 11.38
CA ASP A 16 -5.77 6.62 10.12
C ASP A 16 -5.03 5.36 9.61
N LEU A 17 -5.07 5.19 8.29
CA LEU A 17 -4.27 4.22 7.54
C LEU A 17 -3.30 4.97 6.62
N LEU A 18 -2.01 4.64 6.74
CA LEU A 18 -0.98 5.02 5.79
C LEU A 18 -0.64 3.82 4.90
N ILE A 19 -0.77 3.99 3.58
CA ILE A 19 -0.30 3.04 2.57
C ILE A 19 0.87 3.68 1.80
N ILE A 20 2.02 3.04 1.77
CA ILE A 20 3.18 3.45 0.95
C ILE A 20 3.37 2.42 -0.16
N THR A 21 3.44 2.89 -1.41
CA THR A 21 3.58 2.03 -2.59
C THR A 21 4.27 2.77 -3.75
N ALA A 22 4.40 2.11 -4.90
CA ALA A 22 4.87 2.67 -6.17
C ALA A 22 3.91 2.24 -7.29
N ASP A 23 4.17 2.64 -8.54
CA ASP A 23 3.35 2.27 -9.71
C ASP A 23 4.15 1.53 -10.79
N HIS A 24 5.48 1.62 -10.76
CA HIS A 24 6.37 0.84 -11.61
C HIS A 24 7.80 0.84 -11.06
N GLY A 25 8.70 0.14 -11.75
CA GLY A 25 10.14 0.26 -11.56
C GLY A 25 10.73 1.34 -12.46
N ASN A 26 11.88 1.87 -12.05
CA ASN A 26 12.73 2.69 -12.91
C ASN A 26 14.17 2.51 -12.44
N ASP A 27 14.73 1.34 -12.75
CA ASP A 27 16.07 0.95 -12.34
C ASP A 27 17.12 1.89 -12.99
N PRO A 28 17.85 2.71 -12.21
CA PRO A 28 18.82 3.67 -12.74
C PRO A 28 20.07 3.01 -13.33
N SER A 29 20.24 1.69 -13.14
CA SER A 29 21.29 0.89 -13.77
C SER A 29 20.82 0.20 -15.07
N PHE A 30 19.53 0.29 -15.39
CA PHE A 30 18.98 -0.25 -16.63
C PHE A 30 19.41 0.60 -17.83
N HIS A 31 19.54 -0.05 -18.98
CA HIS A 31 19.93 0.63 -20.22
C HIS A 31 18.74 1.39 -20.81
N GLY A 32 19.00 2.54 -21.44
CA GLY A 32 17.95 3.39 -22.02
C GLY A 32 17.39 4.39 -21.00
N THR A 33 16.15 4.82 -21.22
CA THR A 33 15.49 5.88 -20.41
C THR A 33 14.03 5.58 -20.11
N ASP A 34 13.57 4.36 -20.39
CA ASP A 34 12.18 3.93 -20.15
C ASP A 34 12.05 3.19 -18.82
N HIS A 35 10.83 3.01 -18.35
CA HIS A 35 10.52 2.31 -17.10
C HIS A 35 10.84 0.80 -17.17
N THR A 36 11.05 0.20 -16.00
CA THR A 36 11.24 -1.25 -15.84
C THR A 36 9.99 -1.92 -15.27
N ARG A 37 9.70 -3.14 -15.74
CA ARG A 37 8.55 -3.93 -15.27
C ARG A 37 8.90 -4.66 -13.97
N GLU A 38 8.65 -4.01 -12.85
CA GLU A 38 8.97 -4.53 -11.51
C GLU A 38 7.73 -4.74 -10.65
N TYR A 39 7.86 -5.58 -9.62
CA TYR A 39 6.92 -5.58 -8.50
C TYR A 39 7.10 -4.30 -7.67
N ILE A 40 5.99 -3.76 -7.15
CA ILE A 40 5.99 -2.60 -6.26
C ILE A 40 5.94 -3.04 -4.79
N PRO A 41 6.50 -2.27 -3.85
CA PRO A 41 6.27 -2.49 -2.43
C PRO A 41 4.85 -2.06 -2.03
N ILE A 42 4.29 -2.71 -1.02
CA ILE A 42 3.06 -2.24 -0.34
C ILE A 42 3.32 -2.32 1.16
N LEU A 43 3.36 -1.17 1.83
CA LEU A 43 3.51 -1.08 3.29
C LEU A 43 2.26 -0.44 3.87
N ASN A 44 1.63 -1.13 4.83
CA ASN A 44 0.47 -0.64 5.56
C ASN A 44 0.89 -0.28 7.00
N TYR A 45 0.51 0.90 7.48
CA TYR A 45 0.84 1.38 8.81
C TYR A 45 -0.32 2.17 9.42
N GLY A 46 -0.58 1.96 10.71
CA GLY A 46 -1.62 2.66 11.44
C GLY A 46 -1.87 2.01 12.80
N ALA A 47 -2.57 2.71 13.70
CA ALA A 47 -2.80 2.21 15.05
C ALA A 47 -3.75 1.00 15.10
N GLN A 48 -4.61 0.81 14.09
CA GLN A 48 -5.48 -0.38 13.95
C GLN A 48 -4.89 -1.48 13.04
N ILE A 49 -3.66 -1.30 12.55
CA ILE A 49 -3.04 -2.22 11.60
C ILE A 49 -2.13 -3.21 12.33
N LYS A 50 -2.30 -4.51 12.04
CA LYS A 50 -1.48 -5.60 12.59
C LYS A 50 -0.02 -5.39 12.23
N GLN A 51 0.85 -5.44 13.24
CA GLN A 51 2.30 -5.29 13.05
C GLN A 51 2.94 -6.61 12.60
N GLY A 52 3.93 -6.53 11.71
CA GLY A 52 4.72 -7.69 11.26
C GLY A 52 3.95 -8.71 10.41
N GLN A 53 2.70 -8.42 10.04
CA GLN A 53 1.90 -9.31 9.21
C GLN A 53 2.26 -9.16 7.73
N SER A 54 2.64 -10.26 7.10
CA SER A 54 2.80 -10.30 5.64
C SER A 54 1.43 -10.42 4.96
N ILE A 55 1.22 -9.64 3.90
CA ILE A 55 0.04 -9.72 3.00
C ILE A 55 0.30 -10.59 1.76
N GLY A 56 1.48 -11.22 1.70
CA GLY A 56 1.95 -11.95 0.53
C GLY A 56 2.14 -11.05 -0.71
N THR A 57 2.30 -11.69 -1.86
CA THR A 57 2.32 -10.98 -3.15
C THR A 57 0.89 -10.73 -3.62
N ARG A 58 0.59 -9.49 -4.00
CA ARG A 58 -0.72 -9.13 -4.57
C ARG A 58 -0.72 -9.33 -6.08
N ASN A 59 -1.87 -9.74 -6.61
CA ASN A 59 -2.01 -10.05 -8.04
C ASN A 59 -2.17 -8.79 -8.91
N SER A 60 -2.59 -7.68 -8.32
CA SER A 60 -2.85 -6.43 -9.03
C SER A 60 -2.74 -5.23 -8.09
N PHE A 61 -2.39 -4.07 -8.63
CA PHE A 61 -2.47 -2.79 -7.90
C PHE A 61 -3.91 -2.47 -7.48
N ALA A 62 -4.88 -3.01 -8.21
CA ALA A 62 -6.29 -2.83 -7.92
C ALA A 62 -6.70 -3.39 -6.54
N ASP A 63 -5.90 -4.30 -5.95
CA ASP A 63 -6.10 -4.77 -4.57
C ASP A 63 -5.97 -3.63 -3.55
N ILE A 64 -5.15 -2.61 -3.82
CA ILE A 64 -5.03 -1.41 -2.98
C ILE A 64 -6.34 -0.61 -3.03
N ALA A 65 -6.90 -0.40 -4.22
CA ALA A 65 -8.17 0.31 -4.39
C ALA A 65 -9.33 -0.42 -3.71
N ALA A 66 -9.42 -1.74 -3.89
CA ALA A 66 -10.42 -2.57 -3.22
C ALA A 66 -10.30 -2.50 -1.68
N THR A 67 -9.06 -2.49 -1.16
CA THR A 67 -8.79 -2.36 0.30
C THR A 67 -9.20 -0.99 0.84
N ILE A 68 -8.91 0.09 0.11
CA ILE A 68 -9.33 1.44 0.49
C ILE A 68 -10.86 1.55 0.50
N ALA A 69 -11.53 0.99 -0.51
CA ALA A 69 -12.99 1.02 -0.58
C ALA A 69 -13.64 0.26 0.59
N GLU A 70 -13.11 -0.92 0.94
CA GLU A 70 -13.60 -1.67 2.10
C GLU A 70 -13.37 -0.90 3.41
N ALA A 71 -12.21 -0.28 3.59
CA ALA A 71 -11.87 0.52 4.77
C ALA A 71 -12.79 1.75 4.95
N LEU A 72 -13.25 2.35 3.84
CA LEU A 72 -14.14 3.51 3.83
C LEU A 72 -15.63 3.12 3.75
N HIS A 73 -15.96 1.84 3.77
CA HIS A 73 -17.33 1.32 3.61
C HIS A 73 -18.02 1.80 2.32
N ILE A 74 -17.28 1.85 1.22
CA ILE A 74 -17.77 2.25 -0.11
C ILE A 74 -18.03 0.99 -0.95
N ASP A 75 -19.18 0.94 -1.64
CA ASP A 75 -19.44 -0.13 -2.61
C ASP A 75 -18.45 -0.07 -3.78
N TYR A 76 -17.80 -1.18 -4.08
CA TYR A 76 -16.71 -1.27 -5.06
C TYR A 76 -16.91 -2.47 -5.97
N GLN A 77 -17.24 -2.18 -7.24
CA GLN A 77 -17.54 -3.20 -8.26
C GLN A 77 -16.53 -3.16 -9.42
N ALA A 78 -15.25 -2.95 -9.09
CA ALA A 78 -14.16 -2.96 -10.06
C ALA A 78 -13.15 -4.07 -9.73
N ALA A 79 -12.07 -4.14 -10.51
CA ALA A 79 -11.02 -5.13 -10.32
C ALA A 79 -10.31 -4.97 -8.96
N GLY A 80 -9.70 -6.07 -8.50
CA GLY A 80 -8.96 -6.12 -7.25
C GLY A 80 -9.65 -6.97 -6.19
N LYS A 81 -8.85 -7.52 -5.28
CA LYS A 81 -9.31 -8.25 -4.10
C LYS A 81 -8.79 -7.53 -2.88
N SER A 82 -9.70 -7.01 -2.08
CA SER A 82 -9.36 -6.37 -0.81
C SER A 82 -8.63 -7.35 0.12
N TYR A 83 -7.69 -6.80 0.90
CA TYR A 83 -6.99 -7.48 1.98
C TYR A 83 -7.20 -6.77 3.33
N TRP A 84 -8.23 -5.92 3.44
CA TRP A 84 -8.49 -5.13 4.64
C TRP A 84 -8.57 -5.98 5.92
N THR A 85 -9.40 -7.02 5.91
CA THR A 85 -9.55 -7.95 7.04
C THR A 85 -8.27 -8.72 7.39
N GLU A 86 -7.36 -8.90 6.43
CA GLU A 86 -6.06 -9.53 6.66
C GLU A 86 -5.16 -8.64 7.54
N ILE A 87 -5.25 -7.32 7.39
CA ILE A 87 -4.34 -6.33 8.00
C ILE A 87 -4.91 -5.62 9.22
N THR A 88 -6.23 -5.59 9.42
CA THR A 88 -6.84 -4.93 10.59
C THR A 88 -6.92 -5.84 11.82
N MET A 89 -6.85 -5.24 13.01
CA MET A 89 -7.09 -5.91 14.30
C MET A 89 -8.57 -6.25 14.54
#